data_AF-A0A4P9J794-F1
#
_entry.id   AF-A0A4P9J794-F1
#
_cell.length_a   1.000
_cell.length_b   1.000
_cell.length_c   1.000
_cell.angle_alpha   90.00
_cell.angle_beta   90.00
_cell.angle_gamma   90.00
#
_symmetry.space_group_name_H-M   'P 1'
#
loop_
_entity.id
_entity.type
_entity.pdbx_description
1 polymer ?
#
loop_
_entity_poly.entity_id
_entity_poly.type
_entity_poly.pdbx_seq_one_letter_code
_entity_poly.pdbx_strand_id
1 'polypeptide(L)'
;MGTVVPGTLVIDAPGGTGSPLLDAAGERPLVARLSRAASWPVHLPDVIGVALRIPAAGPDGGPADLLFASTGTGRLTRYVLRFHLSATAGPLTTMFPLLGAGGHLVFRLDPEGPGRYRFSCSRNSGPWRGLGRVVLDVPAPERPPHRARGAEAAAGPDDAGLRFRPVAQPPAGLTVPVWLRAARAPAYGLARRVGRERA
;
A
#
# COMPACT_ATOMS: atom_id res chain seq x y z
N MET A 1 -13.50 5.65 -4.86
CA MET A 1 -13.68 6.12 -3.45
C MET A 1 -12.68 5.38 -2.56
N GLY A 2 -12.10 6.02 -1.56
CA GLY A 2 -11.14 5.40 -0.65
C GLY A 2 -11.26 5.98 0.75
N THR A 3 -10.79 5.22 1.75
CA THR A 3 -10.90 5.58 3.17
C THR A 3 -9.50 5.64 3.75
N VAL A 4 -9.22 6.71 4.50
CA VAL A 4 -7.95 6.92 5.20
C VAL A 4 -8.13 6.58 6.67
N VAL A 5 -7.25 5.74 7.21
CA VAL A 5 -7.26 5.32 8.61
C VAL A 5 -5.84 5.37 9.18
N PRO A 6 -5.68 5.71 10.47
CA PRO A 6 -4.41 5.53 11.16
C PRO A 6 -4.09 4.05 11.34
N GLY A 7 -2.85 3.76 11.68
CA GLY A 7 -2.41 2.42 12.01
C GLY A 7 -0.95 2.38 12.46
N THR A 8 -0.45 1.16 12.60
CA THR A 8 0.91 0.86 13.07
C THR A 8 1.54 -0.21 12.19
N LEU A 9 2.79 0.03 11.77
CA LEU A 9 3.69 -0.98 11.21
C LEU A 9 4.59 -1.51 12.32
N VAL A 10 4.59 -2.82 12.52
CA VAL A 10 5.46 -3.52 13.46
C VAL A 10 6.45 -4.35 12.64
N ILE A 11 7.74 -4.19 12.95
CA ILE A 11 8.82 -5.02 12.41
C ILE A 11 9.34 -5.92 13.53
N ASP A 12 9.16 -7.23 13.37
CA ASP A 12 9.58 -8.26 14.33
C ASP A 12 10.89 -8.93 13.90
N ALA A 13 11.08 -9.08 12.59
CA ALA A 13 12.22 -9.79 12.00
C ALA A 13 12.89 -8.91 10.92
N PRO A 14 13.98 -8.18 11.27
CA PRO A 14 14.76 -7.39 10.33
C PRO A 14 15.21 -8.16 9.08
N GLY A 15 15.02 -7.56 7.89
CA GLY A 15 15.14 -8.25 6.60
C GLY A 15 16.47 -8.08 5.84
N GLY A 16 17.40 -7.28 6.35
CA GLY A 16 18.66 -6.94 5.66
C GLY A 16 18.41 -6.29 4.28
N THR A 17 17.37 -5.48 4.19
CA THR A 17 16.85 -4.85 2.97
C THR A 17 17.69 -3.67 2.48
N GLY A 18 18.50 -3.08 3.36
CA GLY A 18 19.19 -1.81 3.16
C GLY A 18 18.36 -0.60 3.63
N SER A 19 17.16 -0.82 4.17
CA SER A 19 16.29 0.23 4.68
C SER A 19 16.24 0.21 6.20
N PRO A 20 16.55 1.33 6.89
CA PRO A 20 16.40 1.42 8.34
C PRO A 20 14.97 1.11 8.81
N LEU A 21 13.97 1.47 7.99
CA LEU A 21 12.56 1.14 8.23
C LEU A 21 12.31 -0.38 8.26
N LEU A 22 13.12 -1.21 7.64
CA LEU A 22 12.83 -2.65 7.52
C LEU A 22 13.89 -3.51 8.21
N ASP A 23 14.99 -2.89 8.61
CA ASP A 23 16.17 -3.55 9.19
C ASP A 23 16.35 -3.25 10.69
N ALA A 24 15.47 -2.44 11.27
CA ALA A 24 15.35 -2.27 12.71
C ALA A 24 13.99 -2.79 13.18
N ALA A 25 13.97 -3.56 14.26
CA ALA A 25 12.73 -3.97 14.90
C ALA A 25 12.00 -2.76 15.53
N GLY A 26 10.71 -2.95 15.81
CA GLY A 26 9.90 -1.97 16.54
C GLY A 26 8.69 -1.47 15.77
N GLU A 27 7.97 -0.56 16.41
CA GLU A 27 6.69 -0.04 15.95
C GLU A 27 6.83 1.36 15.36
N ARG A 28 6.06 1.63 14.29
CA ARG A 28 6.02 2.93 13.63
C ARG A 28 4.58 3.30 13.35
N PRO A 29 4.13 4.50 13.71
CA PRO A 29 2.83 4.98 13.29
C PRO A 29 2.81 5.09 11.76
N LEU A 30 1.64 4.88 11.18
CA LEU A 30 1.41 5.07 9.76
C LEU A 30 0.00 5.62 9.51
N VAL A 31 -0.18 6.13 8.30
CA VAL A 31 -1.49 6.41 7.74
C VAL A 31 -1.72 5.48 6.56
N ALA A 32 -2.83 4.76 6.56
CA ALA A 32 -3.21 3.88 5.48
C ALA A 32 -4.38 4.44 4.69
N ARG A 33 -4.37 4.25 3.37
CA ARG A 33 -5.54 4.49 2.52
C ARG A 33 -5.95 3.19 1.84
N LEU A 34 -7.19 2.77 2.10
CA LEU A 34 -7.83 1.64 1.44
C LEU A 34 -8.63 2.17 0.24
N SER A 35 -8.53 1.50 -0.91
CA SER A 35 -9.19 1.95 -2.13
C SER A 35 -9.65 0.81 -3.04
N ARG A 36 -10.59 1.13 -3.93
CA ARG A 36 -11.06 0.28 -5.02
C ARG A 36 -10.79 1.00 -6.35
N ALA A 37 -10.20 0.30 -7.32
CA ALA A 37 -9.72 0.93 -8.55
C ALA A 37 -10.85 1.31 -9.51
N ALA A 38 -11.75 0.38 -9.82
CA ALA A 38 -12.89 0.61 -10.70
C ALA A 38 -14.06 1.29 -9.97
N SER A 39 -14.06 1.25 -8.63
CA SER A 39 -15.15 1.76 -7.78
C SER A 39 -16.52 1.17 -8.16
N TRP A 40 -16.52 -0.09 -8.59
CA TRP A 40 -17.75 -0.84 -8.85
C TRP A 40 -18.57 -1.04 -7.58
N PRO A 41 -19.89 -1.30 -7.71
CA PRO A 41 -20.74 -1.64 -6.59
C PRO A 41 -20.08 -2.63 -5.63
N VAL A 42 -20.28 -2.43 -4.33
CA VAL A 42 -19.51 -3.12 -3.25
C VAL A 42 -19.55 -4.66 -3.33
N HIS A 43 -20.57 -5.22 -3.96
CA HIS A 43 -20.75 -6.67 -4.14
C HIS A 43 -19.97 -7.26 -5.32
N LEU A 44 -19.36 -6.43 -6.17
CA LEU A 44 -18.55 -6.90 -7.29
C LEU A 44 -17.06 -6.97 -6.94
N PRO A 45 -16.31 -7.92 -7.51
CA PRO A 45 -14.85 -7.92 -7.40
C PRO A 45 -14.21 -6.67 -8.04
N ASP A 46 -13.17 -6.13 -7.43
CA ASP A 46 -12.40 -4.97 -7.94
C ASP A 46 -10.90 -5.19 -7.66
N VAL A 47 -10.03 -4.38 -8.23
CA VAL A 47 -8.64 -4.28 -7.80
C VAL A 47 -8.61 -3.45 -6.52
N ILE A 48 -8.16 -4.10 -5.44
CA ILE A 48 -8.11 -3.49 -4.11
C ILE A 48 -6.73 -2.91 -3.88
N GLY A 49 -6.68 -1.65 -3.46
CA GLY A 49 -5.46 -0.94 -3.10
C GLY A 49 -5.34 -0.71 -1.61
N VAL A 50 -4.12 -0.86 -1.08
CA VAL A 50 -3.73 -0.36 0.23
C VAL A 50 -2.47 0.47 0.07
N ALA A 51 -2.53 1.74 0.44
CA ALA A 51 -1.39 2.65 0.45
C ALA A 51 -0.98 2.92 1.89
N LEU A 52 0.28 2.73 2.24
CA LEU A 52 0.83 3.03 3.57
C LEU A 52 1.74 4.25 3.46
N ARG A 53 1.62 5.18 4.39
CA ARG A 53 2.52 6.31 4.59
C ARG A 53 3.11 6.23 5.99
N ILE A 54 4.42 6.10 6.07
CA ILE A 54 5.16 6.03 7.33
C ILE A 54 5.93 7.36 7.49
N PRO A 55 5.62 8.17 8.52
CA PRO A 55 6.37 9.39 8.81
C PRO A 55 7.85 9.11 9.12
N ALA A 56 8.73 10.04 8.80
CA ALA A 56 10.17 9.98 9.12
C ALA A 56 10.90 8.71 8.64
N ALA A 57 10.38 8.06 7.60
CA ALA A 57 10.90 6.80 7.08
C ALA A 57 11.44 6.89 5.65
N GLY A 58 11.34 8.06 5.02
CA GLY A 58 11.87 8.35 3.70
C GLY A 58 13.28 8.95 3.76
N PRO A 59 13.91 9.21 2.60
CA PRO A 59 15.14 9.98 2.52
C PRO A 59 15.02 11.32 3.26
N ASP A 60 16.12 11.77 3.86
CA ASP A 60 16.22 13.05 4.57
C ASP A 60 15.25 13.21 5.75
N GLY A 61 14.74 12.11 6.30
CA GLY A 61 13.77 12.13 7.41
C GLY A 61 12.35 12.51 6.96
N GLY A 62 12.06 12.52 5.66
CA GLY A 62 10.71 12.70 5.12
C GLY A 62 9.83 11.47 5.31
N PRO A 63 8.56 11.49 4.88
CA PRO A 63 7.71 10.31 4.91
C PRO A 63 8.06 9.33 3.77
N ALA A 64 7.75 8.05 3.98
CA ALA A 64 7.85 7.00 2.97
C ALA A 64 6.49 6.38 2.66
N ASP A 65 6.25 6.10 1.37
CA ASP A 65 5.02 5.52 0.87
C ASP A 65 5.25 4.13 0.26
N LEU A 66 4.41 3.16 0.66
CA LEU A 66 4.34 1.83 0.06
C LEU A 66 2.94 1.61 -0.54
N LEU A 67 2.87 1.23 -1.81
CA LEU A 67 1.60 0.94 -2.50
C LEU A 67 1.43 -0.55 -2.77
N PHE A 68 0.34 -1.10 -2.29
CA PHE A 68 -0.08 -2.48 -2.51
C PHE A 68 -1.33 -2.52 -3.37
N ALA A 69 -1.42 -3.51 -4.23
CA ALA A 69 -2.60 -3.83 -5.02
C ALA A 69 -2.89 -5.33 -4.91
N SER A 70 -4.14 -5.73 -5.10
CA SER A 70 -4.52 -7.13 -5.22
C SER A 70 -3.88 -7.72 -6.47
N THR A 71 -2.96 -8.66 -6.26
CA THR A 71 -2.12 -9.29 -7.27
C THR A 71 -1.92 -10.76 -6.92
N GLY A 72 -1.31 -11.52 -7.83
CA GLY A 72 -0.83 -12.87 -7.49
C GLY A 72 0.34 -12.85 -6.49
N THR A 73 0.83 -14.03 -6.12
CA THR A 73 1.95 -14.18 -5.16
C THR A 73 3.05 -15.11 -5.63
N GLY A 74 2.89 -15.73 -6.79
CA GLY A 74 3.90 -16.55 -7.45
C GLY A 74 5.01 -15.70 -8.07
N ARG A 75 6.08 -16.32 -8.55
CA ARG A 75 7.26 -15.61 -9.08
C ARG A 75 6.90 -14.61 -10.19
N LEU A 76 6.01 -15.00 -11.10
CA LEU A 76 5.53 -14.16 -12.21
C LEU A 76 4.18 -13.50 -11.90
N THR A 77 3.28 -14.22 -11.23
CA THR A 77 1.91 -13.74 -10.99
C THR A 77 1.84 -12.58 -10.01
N ARG A 78 2.91 -12.30 -9.24
CA ARG A 78 3.01 -11.13 -8.33
C ARG A 78 2.96 -9.76 -9.01
N TYR A 79 3.00 -9.72 -10.32
CA TYR A 79 2.85 -8.50 -11.12
C TYR A 79 1.51 -8.44 -11.86
N VAL A 80 0.67 -9.48 -11.72
CA VAL A 80 -0.62 -9.60 -12.39
C VAL A 80 -1.72 -9.24 -11.40
N LEU A 81 -2.55 -8.26 -11.77
CA LEU A 81 -3.70 -7.82 -10.97
C LEU A 81 -4.70 -8.95 -10.78
N ARG A 82 -5.32 -8.98 -9.60
CA ARG A 82 -6.40 -9.90 -9.28
C ARG A 82 -7.58 -9.12 -8.72
N PHE A 83 -8.77 -9.62 -9.03
CA PHE A 83 -10.00 -9.06 -8.53
C PHE A 83 -10.34 -9.68 -7.17
N HIS A 84 -10.48 -8.83 -6.15
CA HIS A 84 -10.88 -9.22 -4.80
C HIS A 84 -12.20 -8.50 -4.45
N LEU A 85 -13.02 -9.13 -3.61
CA LEU A 85 -14.24 -8.51 -3.10
C LEU A 85 -13.93 -7.42 -2.05
N SER A 86 -12.87 -7.62 -1.26
CA SER A 86 -12.47 -6.72 -0.17
C SER A 86 -10.96 -6.77 0.08
N ALA A 87 -10.46 -5.86 0.92
CA ALA A 87 -9.07 -5.86 1.39
C ALA A 87 -8.72 -7.04 2.31
N THR A 88 -9.72 -7.80 2.77
CA THR A 88 -9.53 -9.03 3.56
C THR A 88 -9.61 -10.30 2.71
N ALA A 89 -10.03 -10.20 1.45
CA ALA A 89 -10.30 -11.36 0.59
C ALA A 89 -9.03 -12.05 0.05
N GLY A 90 -7.86 -11.43 0.15
CA GLY A 90 -6.63 -12.06 -0.32
C GLY A 90 -5.40 -11.15 -0.26
N PRO A 91 -4.24 -11.69 -0.68
CA PRO A 91 -2.95 -11.01 -0.59
C PRO A 91 -2.87 -9.77 -1.47
N LEU A 92 -2.11 -8.78 -1.03
CA LEU A 92 -1.81 -7.57 -1.77
C LEU A 92 -0.28 -7.46 -1.91
N THR A 93 0.24 -7.10 -3.08
CA THR A 93 1.69 -6.89 -3.25
C THR A 93 2.02 -5.51 -3.81
N THR A 94 3.24 -5.06 -3.60
CA THR A 94 3.78 -3.93 -4.37
C THR A 94 3.91 -4.34 -5.83
N MET A 95 3.22 -3.63 -6.73
CA MET A 95 3.18 -4.00 -8.15
C MET A 95 4.54 -3.83 -8.84
N PHE A 96 5.42 -2.99 -8.29
CA PHE A 96 6.76 -2.80 -8.84
C PHE A 96 7.81 -3.07 -7.76
N PRO A 97 8.93 -3.68 -8.15
CA PRO A 97 10.02 -3.93 -7.22
C PRO A 97 10.68 -2.61 -6.81
N LEU A 98 11.01 -2.49 -5.54
CA LEU A 98 11.95 -1.50 -5.00
C LEU A 98 13.37 -2.10 -5.08
N LEU A 99 14.38 -1.26 -5.19
CA LEU A 99 15.78 -1.64 -5.20
C LEU A 99 16.36 -1.35 -3.82
N GLY A 100 16.86 -2.37 -3.13
CA GLY A 100 17.64 -2.24 -1.91
C GLY A 100 19.08 -2.72 -2.11
N ALA A 101 19.89 -2.67 -1.05
CA ALA A 101 21.32 -3.02 -1.11
C ALA A 101 21.58 -4.45 -1.63
N GLY A 102 20.69 -5.40 -1.33
CA GLY A 102 20.77 -6.78 -1.80
C GLY A 102 19.88 -7.12 -3.01
N GLY A 103 19.46 -6.13 -3.81
CA GLY A 103 18.69 -6.35 -5.04
C GLY A 103 17.21 -5.97 -4.97
N HIS A 104 16.41 -6.56 -5.85
CA HIS A 104 15.00 -6.22 -6.01
C HIS A 104 14.15 -6.76 -4.86
N LEU A 105 13.31 -5.91 -4.29
CA LEU A 105 12.41 -6.21 -3.20
C LEU A 105 10.96 -5.97 -3.65
N VAL A 106 10.12 -6.96 -3.40
CA VAL A 106 8.66 -6.83 -3.51
C VAL A 106 8.08 -7.12 -2.14
N PHE A 107 7.08 -6.35 -1.73
CA PHE A 107 6.41 -6.51 -0.45
C PHE A 107 5.03 -7.12 -0.62
N ARG A 108 4.54 -7.77 0.44
CA ARG A 108 3.23 -8.40 0.48
C ARG A 108 2.56 -8.18 1.83
N LEU A 109 1.27 -7.89 1.76
CA LEU A 109 0.33 -7.92 2.87
C LEU A 109 -0.57 -9.15 2.70
N ASP A 110 -0.59 -10.01 3.70
CA ASP A 110 -1.56 -11.10 3.81
C ASP A 110 -2.62 -10.73 4.85
N PRO A 111 -3.92 -10.68 4.52
CA PRO A 111 -4.94 -10.37 5.50
C PRO A 111 -5.06 -11.49 6.53
N GLU A 112 -5.06 -11.12 7.81
CA GLU A 112 -5.27 -12.01 8.96
C GLU A 112 -6.59 -11.70 9.69
N GLY A 113 -7.25 -10.61 9.32
CA GLY A 113 -8.53 -10.16 9.87
C GLY A 113 -8.82 -8.71 9.45
N PRO A 114 -9.93 -8.13 9.92
CA PRO A 114 -10.23 -6.72 9.68
C PRO A 114 -9.07 -5.82 10.14
N GLY A 115 -8.49 -5.06 9.22
CA GLY A 115 -7.38 -4.13 9.49
C GLY A 115 -6.06 -4.79 9.89
N ARG A 116 -5.94 -6.12 9.87
CA ARG A 116 -4.73 -6.83 10.31
C ARG A 116 -4.09 -7.56 9.15
N TYR A 117 -2.81 -7.31 8.95
CA TYR A 117 -2.05 -7.90 7.86
C TYR A 117 -0.70 -8.41 8.34
N ARG A 118 -0.32 -9.61 7.91
CA ARG A 118 1.07 -10.03 7.96
C ARG A 118 1.85 -9.35 6.85
N PHE A 119 3.00 -8.80 7.20
CA PHE A 119 3.88 -8.07 6.30
C PHE A 119 5.13 -8.90 5.98
N SER A 120 5.39 -9.07 4.69
CA SER A 120 6.51 -9.88 4.20
C SER A 120 7.18 -9.24 2.99
N CYS A 121 8.43 -9.64 2.73
CA CYS A 121 9.15 -9.26 1.53
C CYS A 121 9.68 -10.49 0.77
N SER A 122 9.89 -10.32 -0.52
CA SER A 122 10.61 -11.27 -1.38
C SER A 122 11.74 -10.52 -2.06
N ARG A 123 12.94 -11.13 -2.02
CA ARG A 123 14.15 -10.61 -2.65
C ARG A 123 14.42 -11.38 -3.94
N ASN A 124 14.68 -10.67 -5.04
CA ASN A 124 15.01 -11.25 -6.35
C ASN A 124 14.03 -12.36 -6.79
N SER A 125 12.73 -12.15 -6.54
CA SER A 125 11.66 -13.13 -6.80
C SER A 125 11.83 -14.48 -6.09
N GLY A 126 12.59 -14.51 -4.99
CA GLY A 126 12.75 -15.65 -4.10
C GLY A 126 11.56 -15.90 -3.16
N PRO A 127 11.71 -16.76 -2.15
CA PRO A 127 10.65 -17.03 -1.19
C PRO A 127 10.25 -15.77 -0.41
N TRP A 128 8.99 -15.74 0.03
CA TRP A 128 8.50 -14.71 0.93
C TRP A 128 9.08 -14.92 2.33
N ARG A 129 9.58 -13.85 2.94
CA ARG A 129 10.09 -13.83 4.31
C ARG A 129 9.27 -12.83 5.12
N GLY A 130 8.78 -13.25 6.27
CA GLY A 130 8.05 -12.38 7.19
C GLY A 130 8.96 -11.29 7.73
N LEU A 131 8.44 -10.06 7.79
CA LEU A 131 9.10 -8.90 8.41
C LEU A 131 8.37 -8.48 9.69
N GLY A 132 7.05 -8.64 9.72
CA GLY A 132 6.21 -8.32 10.86
C GLY A 132 4.76 -8.18 10.45
N ARG A 133 4.10 -7.09 10.86
CA ARG A 133 2.65 -6.89 10.69
C ARG A 133 2.25 -5.44 10.52
N VAL A 134 1.12 -5.22 9.87
CA VAL A 134 0.43 -3.94 9.77
C VAL A 134 -0.92 -4.06 10.46
N VAL A 135 -1.20 -3.13 11.38
CA VAL A 135 -2.46 -3.05 12.11
C VAL A 135 -3.08 -1.69 11.81
N LEU A 136 -4.30 -1.69 11.28
CA LEU A 136 -5.04 -0.50 10.90
C LEU A 136 -6.21 -0.31 11.85
N ASP A 137 -6.46 0.92 12.23
CA ASP A 137 -7.59 1.31 13.07
C ASP A 137 -8.84 1.45 12.21
N VAL A 138 -9.28 0.30 11.67
CA VAL A 138 -10.56 0.22 10.96
C VAL A 138 -11.67 0.00 11.97
N PRO A 139 -12.84 0.65 11.80
CA PRO A 139 -14.01 0.30 12.57
C PRO A 139 -14.27 -1.20 12.43
N ALA A 140 -14.51 -1.89 13.55
CA ALA A 140 -14.96 -3.27 13.48
C ALA A 140 -16.20 -3.34 12.57
N PRO A 141 -16.36 -4.38 11.73
CA PRO A 141 -17.60 -4.54 11.00
C PRO A 141 -18.72 -4.65 12.03
N GLU A 142 -19.59 -3.64 12.10
CA GLU A 142 -20.82 -3.75 12.86
C GLU A 142 -21.52 -5.02 12.40
N ARG A 143 -21.82 -5.92 13.35
CA ARG A 143 -22.59 -7.15 13.10
C ARG A 143 -23.81 -6.74 12.28
N PRO A 144 -24.08 -7.33 11.11
CA PRO A 144 -25.06 -6.74 10.21
C PRO A 144 -26.43 -6.70 10.89
N PRO A 145 -27.04 -5.53 11.09
CA PRO A 145 -28.46 -5.49 11.34
C PRO A 145 -29.11 -6.03 10.07
N HIS A 146 -29.96 -7.03 10.26
CA HIS A 146 -30.93 -7.52 9.30
C HIS A 146 -31.51 -6.33 8.51
N ARG A 147 -31.15 -6.25 7.22
CA ARG A 147 -31.71 -5.31 6.22
C ARG A 147 -31.75 -3.84 6.69
N ALA A 148 -30.64 -3.12 6.51
CA ALA A 148 -30.70 -1.69 6.26
C ALA A 148 -30.15 -1.40 4.86
N ARG A 149 -31.08 -1.01 3.97
CA ARG A 149 -30.81 -0.48 2.64
C ARG A 149 -30.23 0.93 2.83
N GLY A 150 -29.05 1.18 2.26
CA GLY A 150 -28.49 2.53 2.13
C GLY A 150 -27.91 3.13 3.41
N ALA A 151 -26.76 2.63 3.85
CA ALA A 151 -25.86 3.42 4.69
C ALA A 151 -24.64 3.77 3.84
N GLU A 152 -24.64 4.96 3.26
CA GLU A 152 -23.43 5.58 2.74
C GLU A 152 -22.47 5.74 3.91
N ALA A 153 -21.35 5.01 3.88
CA ALA A 153 -20.27 5.20 4.81
C ALA A 153 -19.87 6.68 4.76
N ALA A 154 -20.03 7.39 5.87
CA ALA A 154 -19.66 8.79 6.02
C ALA A 154 -18.25 8.97 5.46
N ALA A 155 -18.15 9.74 4.36
CA ALA A 155 -16.89 10.14 3.80
C ALA A 155 -16.15 10.96 4.87
N GLY A 156 -15.09 10.37 5.45
CA GLY A 156 -14.07 11.14 6.13
C GLY A 156 -13.56 12.24 5.18
N PRO A 157 -13.08 13.37 5.72
CA PRO A 157 -12.81 14.58 4.94
C PRO A 157 -11.98 14.29 3.69
N ASP A 158 -12.44 14.85 2.57
CA ASP A 158 -11.92 14.66 1.23
C ASP A 158 -10.46 15.19 1.12
N ASP A 159 -9.50 14.32 1.41
CA ASP A 159 -8.37 13.85 0.59
C ASP A 159 -7.70 14.78 -0.46
N ALA A 160 -7.74 16.10 -0.31
CA ALA A 160 -7.01 17.03 -1.19
C ALA A 160 -5.48 17.06 -0.91
N GLY A 161 -5.05 16.70 0.31
CA GLY A 161 -3.65 16.76 0.76
C GLY A 161 -2.86 15.44 0.77
N LEU A 162 -3.53 14.28 0.78
CA LEU A 162 -2.91 12.95 0.95
C LEU A 162 -2.76 12.21 -0.38
N ARG A 163 -1.97 12.80 -1.29
CA ARG A 163 -1.49 12.07 -2.47
C ARG A 163 -0.31 11.20 -2.06
N PHE A 164 -0.51 9.88 -2.07
CA PHE A 164 0.57 8.89 -1.91
C PHE A 164 1.45 8.89 -3.16
N ARG A 165 2.77 8.95 -2.98
CA ARG A 165 3.78 9.08 -4.04
C ARG A 165 4.89 8.05 -3.87
N PRO A 166 4.62 6.74 -4.04
CA PRO A 166 5.63 5.69 -3.81
C PRO A 166 6.89 5.82 -4.68
N VAL A 167 6.77 6.48 -5.85
CA VAL A 167 7.90 6.73 -6.75
C VAL A 167 8.77 7.89 -6.24
N ALA A 168 8.16 8.89 -5.63
CA ALA A 168 8.85 10.08 -5.13
C ALA A 168 9.25 9.95 -3.65
N GLN A 169 8.63 9.03 -2.91
CA GLN A 169 8.78 8.85 -1.47
C GLN A 169 9.00 7.36 -1.15
N PRO A 170 10.06 6.70 -1.69
CA PRO A 170 10.39 5.34 -1.27
C PRO A 170 10.89 5.35 0.19
N PRO A 171 10.87 4.21 0.90
CA PRO A 171 11.58 4.08 2.17
C PRO A 171 13.06 4.44 2.04
N ALA A 172 13.65 5.07 3.06
CA ALA A 172 15.07 5.38 3.10
C ALA A 172 15.90 4.12 2.81
N GLY A 173 16.95 4.27 1.99
CA GLY A 173 17.78 3.14 1.54
C GLY A 173 17.17 2.29 0.43
N LEU A 174 15.90 2.50 0.07
CA LEU A 174 15.27 1.91 -1.12
C LEU A 174 15.10 2.93 -2.23
N THR A 175 15.21 2.46 -3.47
CA THR A 175 14.96 3.28 -4.65
C THR A 175 13.98 2.61 -5.60
N VAL A 176 13.30 3.42 -6.40
CA VAL A 176 12.41 2.92 -7.45
C VAL A 176 13.20 2.78 -8.76
N PRO A 177 13.04 1.67 -9.52
CA PRO A 177 13.68 1.49 -10.81
C PRO A 177 13.47 2.68 -11.75
N VAL A 178 14.54 3.09 -12.45
CA VAL A 178 14.56 4.31 -13.28
C VAL A 178 13.52 4.25 -14.40
N TRP A 179 13.32 3.09 -15.02
CA TRP A 179 12.31 2.90 -16.07
C TRP A 179 10.89 3.16 -15.58
N LEU A 180 10.59 2.88 -14.30
CA LEU A 180 9.27 3.14 -13.74
C LEU A 180 9.04 4.63 -13.48
N ARG A 181 10.10 5.36 -13.13
CA ARG A 181 10.06 6.84 -13.04
C ARG A 181 9.80 7.44 -14.42
N ALA A 182 10.47 6.91 -15.45
CA ALA A 182 10.34 7.34 -16.84
C ALA A 182 8.94 7.02 -17.41
N ALA A 183 8.41 5.83 -17.17
CA ALA A 183 7.10 5.40 -17.66
C ALA A 183 5.94 6.25 -17.12
N ARG A 184 6.09 6.88 -15.94
CA ARG A 184 5.07 7.79 -15.37
C ARG A 184 5.36 9.28 -15.60
N ALA A 185 6.51 9.64 -16.16
CA ALA A 185 6.83 11.03 -16.47
C ALA A 185 5.79 11.70 -17.40
N PRO A 186 5.23 11.02 -18.43
CA PRO A 186 4.15 11.58 -19.24
C PRO A 186 2.86 11.79 -18.43
N ALA A 187 2.50 10.85 -17.56
CA ALA A 187 1.29 10.90 -16.75
C ALA A 187 1.32 11.99 -15.67
N TYR A 188 2.47 12.23 -15.02
CA TYR A 188 2.64 13.37 -14.10
C TYR A 188 2.79 14.70 -14.83
N GLY A 189 3.32 14.71 -16.06
CA GLY A 189 3.37 15.87 -16.93
C GLY A 189 1.97 16.38 -17.31
N LEU A 190 1.07 15.47 -17.71
CA LEU A 190 -0.31 15.81 -18.03
C LEU A 190 -1.10 16.29 -16.80
N ALA A 191 -0.97 15.61 -15.66
CA ALA A 191 -1.68 15.98 -14.43
C ALA A 191 -1.29 17.37 -13.88
N ARG A 192 -0.06 17.84 -14.17
CA ARG A 192 0.39 19.19 -13.79
C ARG A 192 -0.11 20.30 -14.71
N ARG A 193 -0.44 19.98 -15.97
CA ARG A 193 -1.04 20.96 -16.89
C ARG A 193 -2.51 21.24 -16.54
N VAL A 194 -3.27 20.18 -16.25
CA VAL A 194 -4.69 20.30 -15.85
C VAL A 194 -4.88 21.01 -14.50
N GLY A 195 -3.90 20.91 -13.59
CA GLY A 195 -3.93 21.64 -12.31
C GLY A 195 -3.57 23.13 -12.39
N ARG A 196 -2.97 23.58 -13.50
CA ARG A 196 -2.61 25.00 -13.73
C ARG A 196 -3.66 25.78 -14.51
N GLU A 197 -4.56 25.11 -15.22
CA GLU A 197 -5.67 25.74 -15.96
C GLU A 197 -6.93 25.97 -15.09
N ARG A 198 -6.87 25.62 -13.80
CA ARG A 198 -7.96 25.81 -12.83
C ARG A 198 -7.59 26.70 -11.63
N ALA A 199 -6.50 27.46 -11.75
CA ALA A 199 -6.06 28.45 -10.78
C ALA A 199 -6.12 29.85 -11.38
#